data_AF-A0AAE3DI41-F1
#
_entry.id   AF-A0AAE3DI41-F1
#
_cell.length_a   1.000
_cell.length_b   1.000
_cell.length_c   1.000
_cell.angle_alpha   90.00
_cell.angle_beta   90.00
_cell.angle_gamma   90.00
#
_symmetry.space_group_name_H-M   'P 1'
#
loop_
_entity.id
_entity.type
_entity.pdbx_description
1 polymer ?
#
loop_
_entity_poly.entity_id
_entity_poly.type
_entity_poly.pdbx_seq_one_letter_code
_entity_poly.pdbx_strand_id
1 'polypeptide(L)'
;MSGERQKRIKRALAAVFGAAAVLVVLYILRPPCLVRKVFGVLCPSCGTTRMIAALLQLDFAGAWALNPFMLFFLPFALLWGVLEAVRYAKGKPPLLFKRFSVALWAAWFLSALIFGVWRNFA
;
A
#
# COMPACT_ATOMS: atom_id res chain seq x y z
N MET A 1 10.07 -25.46 18.22
CA MET A 1 10.20 -24.19 17.44
C MET A 1 9.61 -24.23 16.02
N SER A 2 9.50 -25.38 15.34
CA SER A 2 8.94 -25.46 13.97
C SER A 2 7.41 -25.25 13.92
N GLY A 3 6.64 -25.85 14.85
CA GLY A 3 5.18 -25.81 14.82
C GLY A 3 4.55 -24.43 15.05
N GLU A 4 5.14 -23.61 15.92
CA GLU A 4 4.66 -22.25 16.17
C GLU A 4 4.94 -21.30 14.99
N ARG A 5 6.13 -21.44 14.38
CA ARG A 5 6.50 -20.76 13.14
C ARG A 5 5.54 -21.13 12.00
N GLN A 6 5.18 -22.40 11.88
CA GLN A 6 4.25 -22.88 10.85
C GLN A 6 2.83 -22.33 11.04
N LYS A 7 2.34 -22.23 12.29
CA LYS A 7 1.04 -21.57 12.59
C LYS A 7 1.04 -20.08 12.23
N ARG A 8 2.13 -19.36 12.55
CA ARG A 8 2.30 -17.93 12.21
C ARG A 8 2.30 -17.74 10.69
N ILE A 9 3.06 -18.54 9.95
CA ILE A 9 3.10 -18.48 8.47
C ILE A 9 1.71 -18.75 7.87
N LYS A 10 0.99 -19.78 8.34
CA LYS A 10 -0.37 -20.08 7.86
C LYS A 10 -1.34 -18.92 8.09
N ARG A 11 -1.28 -18.26 9.25
CA ARG A 11 -2.11 -17.08 9.54
C ARG A 11 -1.76 -15.90 8.65
N ALA A 12 -0.46 -15.61 8.46
CA ALA A 12 -0.02 -14.55 7.56
C ALA A 12 -0.45 -14.82 6.11
N LEU A 13 -0.30 -16.05 5.63
CA LEU A 13 -0.75 -16.46 4.29
C LEU A 13 -2.27 -16.31 4.15
N ALA A 14 -3.05 -16.73 5.15
CA ALA A 14 -4.51 -16.56 5.14
C ALA A 14 -4.91 -15.08 5.11
N ALA A 15 -4.21 -14.21 5.87
CA ALA A 15 -4.46 -12.78 5.86
C ALA A 15 -4.09 -12.13 4.51
N VAL A 16 -2.94 -12.49 3.93
CA VAL A 16 -2.53 -12.01 2.60
C VAL A 16 -3.50 -12.47 1.53
N PHE A 17 -3.93 -13.73 1.57
CA PHE A 17 -4.89 -14.27 0.62
C PHE A 17 -6.26 -13.60 0.75
N GLY A 18 -6.73 -13.37 1.98
CA GLY A 18 -7.96 -12.63 2.24
C GLY A 18 -7.89 -11.18 1.73
N ALA A 19 -6.77 -10.49 2.00
CA ALA A 19 -6.55 -9.14 1.50
C ALA A 19 -6.49 -9.10 -0.03
N ALA A 20 -5.79 -10.05 -0.66
CA ALA A 20 -5.71 -10.17 -2.11
C ALA A 20 -7.09 -10.42 -2.73
N ALA A 21 -7.90 -11.31 -2.16
CA ALA A 21 -9.26 -11.56 -2.61
C ALA A 21 -10.13 -10.30 -2.55
N VAL A 22 -10.05 -9.54 -1.45
CA VAL A 22 -10.75 -8.25 -1.33
C VAL A 22 -10.27 -7.26 -2.40
N LEU A 23 -8.96 -7.15 -2.62
CA LEU A 23 -8.41 -6.26 -3.64
C LEU A 23 -8.85 -6.65 -5.06
N VAL A 24 -8.91 -7.95 -5.37
CA VAL A 24 -9.43 -8.46 -6.65
C VAL A 24 -10.91 -8.13 -6.81
N VAL A 25 -11.72 -8.35 -5.78
CA VAL A 25 -13.15 -7.99 -5.79
C VAL A 25 -13.33 -6.49 -6.01
N LEU A 26 -12.56 -5.65 -5.31
CA LEU A 26 -12.59 -4.18 -5.48
C LEU A 26 -12.12 -3.76 -6.88
N TYR A 27 -11.14 -4.46 -7.45
CA TYR A 27 -10.67 -4.23 -8.81
C TYR A 27 -11.74 -4.56 -9.85
N ILE A 28 -12.45 -5.68 -9.68
CA ILE A 28 -13.53 -6.11 -10.58
C ILE A 28 -14.74 -5.16 -10.48
N LEU A 29 -15.17 -4.85 -9.25
CA LEU A 29 -16.36 -4.02 -9.02
C LEU A 29 -16.18 -2.55 -9.40
N ARG A 30 -14.92 -2.06 -9.46
CA ARG A 30 -14.56 -0.64 -9.68
C ARG A 30 -15.55 0.35 -9.05
N PRO A 31 -15.83 0.24 -7.74
CA PRO A 31 -16.84 1.08 -7.11
C PRO A 31 -16.47 2.55 -7.30
N PRO A 32 -17.46 3.43 -7.58
CA PRO A 32 -17.20 4.85 -7.71
C PRO A 32 -16.59 5.37 -6.40
N CYS A 33 -15.51 6.14 -6.50
CA CYS A 33 -14.84 6.72 -5.34
C CYS A 33 -15.82 7.63 -4.60
N LEU A 34 -16.34 7.17 -3.45
CA LEU A 34 -17.29 7.94 -2.63
C LEU A 34 -16.69 9.27 -2.19
N VAL A 35 -15.38 9.32 -1.91
CA VAL A 35 -14.67 10.56 -1.54
C VAL A 35 -14.73 11.58 -2.68
N ARG A 36 -14.45 11.16 -3.93
CA ARG A 36 -14.58 12.05 -5.09
C ARG A 36 -16.02 12.46 -5.35
N LYS A 37 -16.97 11.55 -5.10
CA LYS A 37 -18.41 11.83 -5.29
C LYS A 37 -18.97 12.81 -4.26
N VAL A 38 -18.53 12.72 -3.00
CA VAL A 38 -19.04 13.54 -1.89
C VAL A 38 -18.26 14.84 -1.73
N PHE A 39 -16.93 14.78 -1.81
CA PHE A 39 -16.04 15.92 -1.55
C PHE A 39 -15.43 16.53 -2.81
N GLY A 40 -15.64 15.95 -4.00
CA GLY A 40 -15.04 16.43 -5.26
C GLY A 40 -13.53 16.17 -5.41
N VAL A 41 -12.84 15.75 -4.33
CA VAL A 41 -11.39 15.56 -4.31
C VAL A 41 -10.96 14.17 -4.79
N LEU A 42 -9.84 14.12 -5.52
CA LEU A 42 -9.16 12.90 -5.91
C LEU A 42 -8.48 12.26 -4.70
N CYS A 43 -9.08 11.18 -4.21
CA CYS A 43 -8.51 10.39 -3.13
C CYS A 43 -7.14 9.77 -3.55
N PRO A 44 -6.09 9.91 -2.72
CA PRO A 44 -4.76 9.37 -3.03
C PRO A 44 -4.79 7.85 -3.22
N SER A 45 -5.63 7.13 -2.46
CA SER A 45 -5.74 5.67 -2.56
C SER A 45 -6.39 5.21 -3.87
N CYS A 46 -7.42 5.89 -4.38
CA CYS A 46 -8.03 5.54 -5.67
C CYS A 46 -7.09 5.77 -6.86
N GLY A 47 -6.21 6.78 -6.77
CA GLY A 47 -5.14 7.01 -7.76
C GLY A 47 -4.13 5.86 -7.77
N THR A 48 -3.75 5.36 -6.59
CA THR A 48 -2.84 4.22 -6.45
C THR A 48 -3.42 2.93 -7.04
N THR A 49 -4.70 2.64 -6.83
CA THR A 49 -5.32 1.43 -7.40
C THR A 49 -5.28 1.44 -8.93
N ARG A 50 -5.54 2.59 -9.55
CA ARG A 50 -5.45 2.75 -11.01
C ARG A 50 -4.01 2.72 -11.51
N MET A 51 -3.09 3.31 -10.77
CA MET A 51 -1.65 3.23 -11.05
C MET A 51 -1.17 1.77 -11.04
N ILE A 52 -1.54 0.99 -10.03
CA ILE A 52 -1.19 -0.44 -9.97
C ILE A 52 -1.81 -1.19 -11.14
N ALA A 53 -3.06 -0.89 -11.52
CA ALA A 53 -3.68 -1.48 -12.70
C ALA A 53 -2.91 -1.18 -14.00
N ALA A 54 -2.42 0.06 -14.17
CA ALA A 54 -1.57 0.45 -15.30
C ALA A 54 -0.23 -0.29 -15.28
N LEU A 55 0.42 -0.41 -14.11
CA LEU A 55 1.64 -1.22 -13.95
C LEU A 55 1.44 -2.70 -14.31
N LEU A 56 0.29 -3.28 -13.94
CA LEU A 56 -0.06 -4.66 -14.32
C LEU A 56 -0.25 -4.82 -15.84
N GLN A 57 -0.62 -3.75 -16.53
CA GLN A 57 -0.68 -3.68 -17.99
C GLN A 57 0.64 -3.26 -18.64
N LEU A 58 1.72 -3.15 -17.85
CA LEU A 58 3.04 -2.66 -18.26
C LEU A 58 3.04 -1.21 -18.80
N ASP A 59 2.00 -0.44 -18.50
CA ASP A 59 1.90 0.98 -18.85
C ASP A 59 2.51 1.85 -17.75
N PHE A 60 3.82 2.04 -17.83
CA PHE A 60 4.58 2.87 -16.90
C PHE A 60 4.27 4.36 -17.06
N ALA A 61 3.98 4.82 -18.28
CA ALA A 61 3.66 6.22 -18.54
C ALA A 61 2.30 6.59 -17.92
N GLY A 62 1.29 5.75 -18.11
CA GLY A 62 -0.02 5.88 -17.46
C GLY A 62 0.07 5.76 -15.94
N ALA A 63 0.88 4.83 -15.42
CA ALA A 63 1.12 4.72 -13.99
C ALA A 63 1.73 6.01 -13.40
N TRP A 64 2.73 6.59 -14.06
CA TRP A 64 3.36 7.84 -13.64
C TRP A 64 2.38 9.01 -13.65
N ALA A 65 1.54 9.13 -14.69
CA ALA A 65 0.53 10.19 -14.77
C ALA A 65 -0.54 10.07 -13.66
N LEU A 66 -0.85 8.86 -13.22
CA LEU A 66 -1.90 8.60 -12.22
C LEU A 66 -1.47 8.91 -10.79
N ASN A 67 -0.27 8.46 -10.38
CA ASN A 67 0.23 8.69 -9.02
C ASN A 67 1.76 8.57 -8.94
N PRO A 68 2.51 9.60 -9.37
CA PRO A 68 3.98 9.55 -9.42
C PRO A 68 4.58 9.40 -8.01
N PHE A 69 3.95 10.00 -6.99
CA PHE A 69 4.37 9.85 -5.60
C PHE A 69 4.34 8.39 -5.17
N MET A 70 3.20 7.71 -5.30
CA MET A 70 3.11 6.31 -4.89
C MET A 70 3.93 5.39 -5.77
N LEU A 71 4.10 5.70 -7.06
CA LEU A 71 4.94 4.92 -7.96
C LEU A 71 6.40 4.91 -7.48
N PHE A 72 6.92 6.06 -7.05
CA PHE A 72 8.27 6.17 -6.49
C PHE A 72 8.42 5.44 -5.16
N PHE A 73 7.42 5.52 -4.28
CA PHE A 73 7.49 4.87 -2.96
C PHE A 73 7.13 3.37 -2.97
N LEU A 74 6.55 2.85 -4.06
CA LEU A 74 6.11 1.46 -4.17
C LEU A 74 7.25 0.43 -3.91
N PRO A 75 8.46 0.56 -4.48
CA PRO A 75 9.55 -0.38 -4.23
C PRO A 75 9.99 -0.38 -2.76
N PHE A 76 10.02 0.80 -2.12
CA PHE A 76 10.37 0.93 -0.69
C PHE A 76 9.32 0.26 0.20
N ALA A 77 8.03 0.44 -0.11
CA ALA A 77 6.94 -0.21 0.61
C ALA A 77 7.01 -1.75 0.45
N LEU A 78 7.31 -2.25 -0.75
CA LEU A 78 7.50 -3.68 -1.00
C LEU A 78 8.69 -4.25 -0.21
N LEU A 79 9.84 -3.57 -0.24
CA LEU A 79 11.02 -3.97 0.52
C LEU A 79 10.74 -4.02 2.02
N TRP A 80 10.06 -2.99 2.56
CA TRP A 80 9.65 -2.95 3.95
C TRP A 80 8.74 -4.12 4.31
N GLY A 81 7.74 -4.42 3.47
CA GLY A 81 6.84 -5.55 3.64
C GLY A 81 7.57 -6.89 3.67
N VAL A 82 8.56 -7.10 2.80
CA VAL A 82 9.40 -8.30 2.80
C VAL A 82 10.22 -8.40 4.09
N LEU A 83 10.84 -7.30 4.53
CA LEU A 83 11.62 -7.28 5.77
C LEU A 83 10.75 -7.62 6.99
N GLU A 84 9.54 -7.05 7.07
CA GLU A 84 8.59 -7.37 8.14
C GLU A 84 8.12 -8.83 8.07
N ALA A 85 7.81 -9.36 6.88
CA ALA A 85 7.45 -10.75 6.71
C ALA A 85 8.57 -11.70 7.19
N VAL A 86 9.83 -11.39 6.86
CA VAL A 86 11.00 -12.14 7.33
C VAL A 86 11.15 -12.07 8.85
N ARG A 87 10.94 -10.90 9.47
CA ARG A 87 11.02 -10.73 10.93
C ARG A 87 9.91 -11.46 11.65
N TYR A 88 8.68 -11.35 11.14
CA TYR A 88 7.52 -12.07 11.65
C TYR A 88 7.75 -13.59 11.60
N ALA A 89 8.28 -14.11 10.48
CA ALA A 89 8.63 -15.52 10.34
C ALA A 89 9.78 -15.97 11.26
N LYS A 90 10.64 -15.04 11.68
CA LYS A 90 11.71 -15.25 12.68
C LYS A 90 11.26 -14.96 14.12
N GLY A 91 10.00 -14.59 14.34
CA GLY A 91 9.46 -14.25 15.65
C GLY A 91 10.06 -13.00 16.29
N LYS A 92 10.73 -12.14 15.52
CA LYS A 92 11.30 -10.88 15.99
C LYS A 92 10.21 -9.81 16.07
N PRO A 93 10.34 -8.81 16.96
CA PRO A 93 9.43 -7.68 16.98
C PRO A 93 9.47 -6.93 15.63
N PRO A 94 8.33 -6.40 15.18
CA PRO A 94 8.25 -5.70 13.90
C PRO A 94 9.06 -4.41 13.97
N LEU A 95 9.59 -4.00 12.82
CA LEU A 95 10.33 -2.75 12.69
C LEU A 95 9.44 -1.54 12.91
N LEU A 96 8.15 -1.64 12.58
CA LEU A 96 7.18 -0.56 12.71
C LEU A 96 7.18 0.12 14.09
N PHE A 97 7.37 -0.64 15.18
CA PHE A 97 7.36 -0.08 16.54
C PHE A 97 8.67 0.60 16.97
N LYS A 98 9.71 0.59 16.13
CA LYS A 98 10.93 1.37 16.42
C LYS A 98 10.65 2.86 16.21
N ARG A 99 11.08 3.71 17.15
CA ARG A 99 10.89 5.18 17.09
C ARG A 99 11.31 5.79 15.75
N PHE A 100 12.44 5.34 15.20
CA PHE A 100 12.93 5.76 13.89
C PHE A 100 11.94 5.41 12.76
N SER A 101 11.37 4.20 12.79
CA SER A 101 10.40 3.74 11.80
C SER A 101 9.08 4.49 11.91
N VAL A 102 8.60 4.76 13.13
CA VAL A 102 7.43 5.62 13.35
C VAL A 102 7.65 7.02 12.76
N ALA A 103 8.82 7.63 13.00
CA ALA A 103 9.15 8.94 12.44
C ALA A 103 9.19 8.93 10.89
N LEU A 104 9.80 7.89 10.29
CA LEU A 104 9.82 7.73 8.83
C LEU A 104 8.41 7.58 8.24
N TRP A 105 7.56 6.73 8.83
CA TRP A 105 6.19 6.54 8.38
C TRP A 105 5.32 7.78 8.58
N ALA A 106 5.54 8.53 9.67
CA ALA A 106 4.88 9.81 9.89
C ALA A 106 5.30 10.86 8.85
N ALA A 107 6.59 10.97 8.54
CA ALA A 107 7.11 11.86 7.51
C ALA A 107 6.58 11.48 6.11
N TRP A 108 6.51 10.18 5.81
CA TRP A 108 5.91 9.69 4.57
C TRP A 108 4.41 10.00 4.48
N PHE A 109 3.65 9.81 5.56
CA PHE A 109 2.24 10.14 5.57
C PHE A 109 2.01 11.64 5.39
N LEU A 110 2.84 12.48 6.03
CA LEU A 110 2.78 13.92 5.86
C LEU A 110 3.10 14.34 4.42
N SER A 111 4.12 13.76 3.78
CA SER A 111 4.45 14.06 2.39
C SER A 111 3.35 13.58 1.42
N ALA A 112 2.72 12.45 1.70
CA ALA A 112 1.57 11.96 0.95
C ALA A 112 0.36 12.90 1.07
N LEU A 113 0.12 13.47 2.25
CA LEU A 113 -0.93 14.49 2.46
C LEU A 113 -0.62 15.77 1.68
N ILE A 114 0.62 16.28 1.77
CA ILE A 114 1.06 17.48 1.04
C ILE A 114 0.87 17.27 -0.47
N PHE A 115 1.32 16.14 -1.01
CA PHE A 115 1.12 15.78 -2.41
C PHE A 115 -0.36 15.69 -2.78
N GLY A 116 -1.17 15.08 -1.90
CA GLY A 116 -2.62 14.98 -2.08
C GLY A 116 -3.33 16.33 -2.13
N VAL A 117 -2.93 17.28 -1.29
CA VAL A 117 -3.43 18.67 -1.30
C VAL A 117 -2.98 19.37 -2.57
N TRP A 118 -1.68 19.36 -2.87
CA TRP A 118 -1.14 19.99 -4.08
C TRP A 118 -1.85 19.50 -5.34
N ARG A 119 -2.00 18.19 -5.51
CA ARG A 119 -2.66 17.59 -6.70
C ARG A 119 -4.15 17.93 -6.83
N ASN A 120 -4.82 18.29 -5.75
CA ASN A 120 -6.24 18.62 -5.77
C ASN A 120 -6.51 20.12 -5.95
N PHE A 121 -5.57 20.98 -5.58
CA PHE A 121 -5.76 22.44 -5.55
C PHE A 121 -4.81 23.22 -6.48
N ALA A 122 -3.84 22.56 -7.12
CA ALA A 122 -3.04 23.11 -8.23
C ALA A 122 -3.63 22.68 -9.58
#